data_AF-A0A3S1ABP2-F1
#
_entry.id   AF-A0A3S1ABP2-F1
#
_cell.length_a   1.000
_cell.length_b   1.000
_cell.length_c   1.000
_cell.angle_alpha   90.00
_cell.angle_beta   90.00
_cell.angle_gamma   90.00
#
_symmetry.space_group_name_H-M   'P 1'
#
loop_
_entity.id
_entity.type
_entity.pdbx_description
1 polymer ?
#
loop_
_entity_poly.entity_id
_entity_poly.type
_entity_poly.pdbx_seq_one_letter_code
_entity_poly.pdbx_strand_id
1 'polypeptide(L)'
;MPMATGCAFSMLALSLFGPTIENFYTIKASYLMVNQYFIKPQKIYDNLSDSHPYLGPGFVFFLGLTVNLFVLNFFIAFLNEAYLAIITRIKILNYNKREKTKLEYAYEFLGITDTMNQDNEEENKFRDYAEQREFIEAMRRILGN
;
A
#
# COMPACT_ATOMS: atom_id res chain seq x y z
N MET A 1 2.50 -1.58 15.78
CA MET A 1 1.62 -2.60 16.40
C MET A 1 1.83 -4.02 15.85
N PRO A 2 1.95 -4.27 14.53
CA PRO A 2 2.11 -5.63 13.97
C PRO A 2 3.37 -6.38 14.46
N MET A 3 4.49 -5.66 14.58
CA MET A 3 5.76 -6.20 15.10
C MET A 3 5.63 -6.66 16.56
N ALA A 4 4.96 -5.88 17.41
CA ALA A 4 4.80 -6.20 18.82
C ALA A 4 3.90 -7.44 19.01
N THR A 5 2.80 -7.54 18.24
CA THR A 5 1.95 -8.73 18.24
C THR A 5 2.69 -9.95 17.71
N GLY A 6 3.48 -9.81 16.64
CA GLY A 6 4.31 -10.91 16.12
C GLY A 6 5.33 -11.41 17.14
N CYS A 7 6.00 -10.50 17.85
CA CYS A 7 6.91 -10.86 18.95
C CYS A 7 6.17 -11.57 20.09
N ALA A 8 5.02 -11.07 20.53
CA ALA A 8 4.23 -11.70 21.59
C ALA A 8 3.79 -13.12 21.23
N PHE A 9 3.25 -13.32 20.01
CA PHE A 9 2.88 -14.65 19.52
C PHE A 9 4.10 -15.57 19.34
N SER A 10 5.27 -15.05 18.97
CA SER A 10 6.49 -15.85 18.87
C SER A 10 7.02 -16.31 20.24
N MET A 11 6.90 -15.48 21.27
CA MET A 11 7.26 -15.86 22.64
C MET A 11 6.29 -16.89 23.20
N LEU A 12 5.00 -16.71 22.94
CA LEU A 12 3.94 -17.65 23.32
C LEU A 12 4.14 -19.00 22.61
N ALA A 13 4.40 -19.00 21.31
CA ALA A 13 4.66 -20.21 20.54
C ALA A 13 5.94 -20.94 20.98
N LEU A 14 7.01 -20.22 21.31
CA LEU A 14 8.21 -20.80 21.91
C LEU A 14 7.90 -21.48 23.25
N SER A 15 7.11 -20.82 24.10
CA SER A 15 6.75 -21.36 25.41
C SER A 15 5.84 -22.59 25.32
N LEU A 16 4.90 -22.62 24.39
CA LEU A 16 3.94 -23.72 24.24
C LEU A 16 4.49 -24.89 23.44
N PHE A 17 5.21 -24.62 22.35
CA PHE A 17 5.58 -25.62 21.34
C PHE A 17 7.09 -25.85 21.22
N GLY A 18 7.91 -25.01 21.85
CA GLY A 18 9.37 -25.12 21.81
C GLY A 18 9.92 -26.49 22.21
N PRO A 19 9.40 -27.17 23.25
CA PRO A 19 9.89 -28.50 23.64
C PRO A 19 9.50 -29.63 22.69
N THR A 20 8.45 -29.45 21.87
CA THR A 20 7.84 -30.52 21.07
C THR A 20 8.11 -30.42 19.59
N ILE A 21 8.34 -29.21 19.07
CA ILE A 21 8.46 -28.94 17.63
C ILE A 21 9.73 -28.12 17.40
N GLU A 22 10.66 -28.65 16.60
CA GLU A 22 11.94 -28.01 16.30
C GLU A 22 11.78 -26.60 15.71
N ASN A 23 10.71 -26.39 14.93
CA ASN A 23 10.39 -25.11 14.32
C ASN A 23 10.11 -23.98 15.33
N PHE A 24 9.87 -24.31 16.61
CA PHE A 24 9.63 -23.35 17.68
C PHE A 24 10.72 -23.36 18.75
N TYR A 25 11.83 -24.09 18.59
CA TYR A 25 12.85 -24.25 19.64
C TYR A 25 13.62 -22.95 19.98
N THR A 26 13.73 -22.04 19.01
CA THR A 26 14.41 -20.75 19.21
C THR A 26 13.46 -19.60 18.93
N ILE A 27 13.66 -18.46 19.61
CA ILE A 27 12.87 -17.23 19.38
C ILE A 27 12.89 -16.83 17.90
N LYS A 28 14.04 -16.94 17.22
CA LYS A 28 14.18 -16.60 15.81
C LYS A 28 13.37 -17.53 14.91
N ALA A 29 13.46 -18.85 15.12
CA ALA A 29 12.69 -19.82 14.35
C ALA A 29 11.18 -19.67 14.60
N SER A 30 10.79 -19.51 15.86
CA SER A 30 9.41 -19.27 16.27
C SER A 30 8.84 -18.00 15.62
N TYR A 31 9.60 -16.90 15.62
CA TYR A 31 9.20 -15.66 14.95
C TYR A 31 9.05 -15.83 13.43
N LEU A 32 9.96 -16.56 12.78
CA LEU A 32 9.84 -16.87 11.36
C LEU A 32 8.61 -17.72 11.07
N MET A 33 8.31 -18.72 11.90
CA MET A 33 7.12 -19.55 11.74
C MET A 33 5.82 -18.79 11.93
N VAL A 34 5.75 -17.94 12.96
CA VAL A 34 4.59 -17.06 13.19
C VAL A 34 4.39 -16.12 11.99
N ASN A 35 5.45 -15.65 11.34
CA ASN A 35 5.31 -14.86 10.11
C ASN A 35 5.00 -15.71 8.87
N GLN A 36 5.46 -16.95 8.80
CA GLN A 36 5.13 -17.84 7.69
C GLN A 36 3.63 -18.16 7.62
N TYR A 37 2.92 -18.01 8.75
CA TYR A 37 1.46 -18.06 8.80
C TYR A 37 0.78 -17.11 7.82
N PHE A 38 1.32 -15.92 7.58
CA PHE A 38 0.75 -14.97 6.61
C PHE A 38 0.75 -15.50 5.18
N ILE A 39 1.66 -16.42 4.85
CA ILE A 39 1.86 -16.93 3.50
C ILE A 39 1.21 -18.31 3.34
N LYS A 40 1.31 -19.19 4.35
CA LYS A 40 0.84 -20.58 4.29
C LYS A 40 0.21 -21.02 5.62
N PRO A 41 -1.02 -20.59 5.94
CA PRO A 41 -1.67 -20.90 7.21
C PRO A 41 -2.04 -22.39 7.35
N GLN A 42 -2.48 -23.06 6.27
CA GLN A 42 -2.90 -24.48 6.30
C GLN A 42 -1.78 -25.41 6.74
N LYS A 43 -0.57 -25.25 6.18
CA LYS A 43 0.57 -26.12 6.52
C LYS A 43 0.98 -26.01 7.99
N ILE A 44 0.84 -24.82 8.58
CA ILE A 44 1.12 -24.61 10.00
C ILE A 44 0.02 -25.25 10.85
N TYR A 45 -1.24 -25.08 10.45
CA TYR A 45 -2.37 -25.71 11.11
C TYR A 45 -2.20 -27.23 11.18
N ASP A 46 -1.96 -27.90 10.06
CA ASP A 46 -1.85 -29.36 9.98
C ASP A 46 -0.70 -29.87 10.88
N ASN A 47 0.47 -29.23 10.79
CA ASN A 47 1.63 -29.59 11.61
C ASN A 47 1.38 -29.39 13.13
N LEU A 48 0.67 -28.33 13.51
CA LEU A 48 0.36 -28.05 14.92
C LEU A 48 -0.78 -28.93 15.44
N SER A 49 -1.79 -29.25 14.62
CA SER A 49 -2.89 -30.12 15.02
C SER A 49 -2.45 -31.56 15.23
N ASP A 50 -1.48 -32.02 14.43
CA ASP A 50 -0.93 -33.37 14.55
C ASP A 50 -0.13 -33.53 15.87
N SER A 51 0.61 -32.50 16.27
CA SER A 51 1.38 -32.52 17.52
C SER A 51 0.55 -32.16 18.75
N HIS A 52 -0.42 -31.24 18.61
CA HIS A 52 -1.20 -30.66 19.71
C HIS A 52 -2.66 -30.46 19.27
N PRO A 53 -3.52 -31.49 19.38
CA PRO A 53 -4.85 -31.50 18.76
C PRO A 53 -5.81 -30.43 19.29
N TYR A 54 -5.60 -29.93 20.51
CA TYR A 54 -6.43 -28.89 21.11
C TYR A 54 -5.74 -27.51 21.12
N LEU A 55 -4.48 -27.45 21.56
CA LEU A 55 -3.73 -26.20 21.68
C LEU A 55 -3.29 -25.62 20.33
N GLY A 56 -2.96 -26.47 19.37
CA GLY A 56 -2.51 -26.07 18.03
C GLY A 56 -3.58 -25.29 17.26
N PRO A 57 -4.78 -25.87 17.05
CA PRO A 57 -5.90 -25.18 16.41
C PRO A 57 -6.30 -23.88 17.12
N GLY A 58 -6.33 -23.89 18.46
CA GLY A 58 -6.63 -22.70 19.26
C GLY A 58 -5.64 -21.57 19.03
N PHE A 59 -4.34 -21.88 19.07
CA PHE A 59 -3.27 -20.91 18.80
C PHE A 59 -3.41 -20.31 17.39
N VAL A 60 -3.60 -21.16 16.38
CA VAL A 60 -3.74 -20.73 14.98
C VAL A 60 -4.98 -19.86 14.79
N PHE A 61 -6.10 -20.20 15.42
CA PHE A 61 -7.33 -19.41 15.38
C PHE A 61 -7.14 -18.01 15.96
N PHE A 62 -6.55 -17.89 17.16
CA PHE A 62 -6.28 -16.59 17.79
C PHE A 62 -5.27 -15.76 16.99
N LEU A 63 -4.24 -16.41 16.43
CA LEU A 63 -3.28 -15.76 15.53
C LEU A 63 -4.00 -15.20 14.30
N GLY A 64 -4.82 -16.01 13.64
CA GLY A 64 -5.62 -15.61 12.46
C GLY A 64 -6.60 -14.48 12.76
N LEU A 65 -7.30 -14.54 13.89
CA LEU A 65 -8.23 -13.50 14.31
C LEU A 65 -7.51 -12.17 14.55
N THR A 66 -6.38 -12.20 15.24
CA THR A 66 -5.58 -11.00 15.53
C THR A 66 -5.03 -10.39 14.25
N VAL A 67 -4.52 -11.21 13.34
CA VAL A 67 -4.00 -10.77 12.04
C VAL A 67 -5.09 -10.13 11.18
N ASN A 68 -6.25 -10.78 11.04
CA ASN A 68 -7.35 -10.26 10.23
C ASN A 68 -7.93 -8.97 10.82
N LEU A 69 -8.15 -8.91 12.13
CA LEU A 69 -8.73 -7.74 12.77
C LEU A 69 -7.78 -6.55 12.81
N PHE A 70 -6.53 -6.76 13.21
CA PHE A 70 -5.60 -5.66 13.45
C PHE A 70 -4.72 -5.37 12.27
N VAL A 71 -4.11 -6.37 11.63
CA VAL A 71 -3.10 -6.11 10.60
C VAL A 71 -3.76 -5.68 9.29
N LEU A 72 -4.74 -6.45 8.80
CA LEU A 72 -5.38 -6.13 7.53
C LEU A 72 -6.24 -4.86 7.60
N ASN A 73 -7.12 -4.74 8.60
CA ASN A 73 -7.99 -3.55 8.67
C ASN A 73 -7.20 -2.27 8.95
N PHE A 74 -6.20 -2.32 9.83
CA PHE A 74 -5.34 -1.15 10.06
C PHE A 74 -4.55 -0.79 8.82
N PHE A 75 -4.02 -1.79 8.09
CA PHE A 75 -3.25 -1.53 6.87
C PHE A 75 -4.11 -0.92 5.77
N ILE A 76 -5.34 -1.41 5.59
CA ILE A 76 -6.30 -0.83 4.63
C ILE A 76 -6.67 0.60 5.03
N ALA A 77 -7.00 0.83 6.30
CA ALA A 77 -7.33 2.17 6.79
C ALA A 77 -6.16 3.14 6.62
N PHE A 78 -4.94 2.71 6.95
CA PHE A 78 -3.72 3.49 6.79
C PHE A 78 -3.43 3.82 5.31
N LEU A 79 -3.57 2.85 4.40
CA LEU A 79 -3.41 3.10 2.97
C LEU A 79 -4.46 4.08 2.44
N ASN A 80 -5.71 3.96 2.91
CA ASN A 80 -6.78 4.86 2.50
C ASN A 80 -6.51 6.30 2.98
N GLU A 81 -6.07 6.45 4.22
CA GLU A 81 -5.69 7.76 4.78
C GLU A 81 -4.49 8.36 4.02
N ALA A 82 -3.46 7.56 3.76
CA ALA A 82 -2.30 7.99 2.99
C ALA A 82 -2.68 8.40 1.56
N TYR A 83 -3.56 7.65 0.90
CA TYR A 83 -4.06 7.96 -0.44
C TYR A 83 -4.82 9.29 -0.47
N LEU A 84 -5.74 9.50 0.48
CA LEU A 84 -6.48 10.75 0.61
C LEU A 84 -5.57 11.95 0.89
N ALA A 85 -4.56 11.77 1.75
CA ALA A 85 -3.58 12.80 2.07
C ALA A 85 -2.76 13.19 0.82
N ILE A 86 -2.32 12.21 0.02
CA ILE A 86 -1.57 12.44 -1.21
C ILE A 86 -2.44 13.18 -2.24
N ILE A 87 -3.67 12.74 -2.48
CA ILE A 87 -4.58 13.43 -3.41
C ILE A 87 -4.81 14.87 -2.99
N THR A 88 -5.02 15.11 -1.70
CA THR A 88 -5.27 16.45 -1.18
C THR A 88 -4.05 17.35 -1.38
N ARG A 89 -2.84 16.84 -1.13
CA ARG A 89 -1.60 17.56 -1.41
C ARG A 89 -1.42 17.86 -2.90
N ILE A 90 -1.71 16.90 -3.78
CA ILE A 90 -1.64 17.11 -5.24
C ILE A 90 -2.64 18.18 -5.68
N LYS A 91 -3.87 18.17 -5.17
CA LYS A 91 -4.88 19.20 -5.46
C LYS A 91 -4.42 20.59 -5.04
N ILE A 92 -3.85 20.73 -3.84
CA ILE A 92 -3.34 22.02 -3.35
C ILE A 92 -2.14 22.49 -4.20
N LEU A 93 -1.22 21.59 -4.56
CA LEU A 93 -0.08 21.94 -5.43
C LEU A 93 -0.53 22.38 -6.83
N ASN A 94 -1.52 21.71 -7.40
CA ASN A 94 -2.11 22.11 -8.68
C ASN A 94 -2.88 23.43 -8.58
N TYR A 95 -3.56 23.68 -7.46
CA TYR A 95 -4.24 24.95 -7.20
C TYR A 95 -3.25 26.10 -7.02
N ASN A 96 -2.14 25.89 -6.30
CA ASN A 96 -1.07 26.88 -6.16
C ASN A 96 -0.28 27.12 -7.45
N LYS A 97 -0.19 26.12 -8.34
CA LYS A 97 0.33 26.33 -9.71
C LYS A 97 -0.60 27.17 -10.57
N ARG A 98 -1.93 27.07 -10.36
CA ARG A 98 -2.92 28.00 -10.93
C ARG A 98 -2.99 29.26 -10.06
N GLU A 99 -1.96 30.10 -10.10
CA GLU A 99 -2.19 31.52 -9.85
C GLU A 99 -3.10 32.04 -10.97
N LYS A 100 -4.42 31.90 -10.78
CA LYS A 100 -5.39 32.47 -11.69
C LYS A 100 -5.11 33.96 -11.78
N THR A 101 -4.86 34.43 -13.00
CA THR A 101 -4.66 35.87 -13.22
C THR A 101 -5.95 36.60 -12.85
N LYS A 102 -5.86 37.87 -12.42
CA LYS A 102 -7.04 38.69 -12.07
C LYS A 102 -8.10 38.71 -13.19
N LEU A 103 -7.67 38.48 -14.43
CA LEU A 103 -8.50 38.37 -15.61
C LEU A 103 -9.41 37.13 -15.57
N GLU A 104 -8.90 35.95 -15.20
CA GLU A 104 -9.69 34.71 -15.12
C GLU A 104 -10.77 34.79 -14.04
N TYR A 105 -10.47 35.41 -12.89
CA TYR A 105 -11.47 35.67 -11.86
C TYR A 105 -12.58 36.63 -12.34
N ALA A 106 -12.24 37.60 -13.19
CA ALA A 106 -13.23 38.51 -13.77
C ALA A 106 -14.12 37.81 -14.81
N TYR A 107 -13.55 36.91 -15.63
CA TYR A 107 -14.31 36.09 -16.58
C TYR A 107 -15.27 35.12 -15.89
N GLU A 108 -14.84 34.54 -14.76
CA GLU A 108 -15.67 33.66 -13.93
C GLU A 108 -16.83 34.42 -13.26
N PHE A 109 -16.61 35.66 -12.82
CA PHE A 109 -17.67 36.53 -12.31
C PHE A 109 -18.69 36.97 -13.37
N LEU A 110 -18.25 37.09 -14.63
CA LEU A 110 -19.10 37.48 -15.77
C LEU A 110 -19.87 36.31 -16.39
N GLY A 111 -19.71 35.08 -15.88
CA GLY A 111 -20.44 33.91 -16.34
C GLY A 111 -20.03 33.40 -17.73
N ILE A 112 -18.83 33.73 -18.19
CA ILE A 112 -18.30 33.30 -19.50
C ILE A 112 -17.47 32.02 -19.28
N THR A 113 -18.12 30.93 -18.89
CA THR A 113 -17.40 29.69 -18.49
C THR A 113 -17.40 28.56 -19.52
N ASP A 114 -18.16 28.65 -20.62
CA ASP A 114 -18.40 27.45 -21.45
C ASP A 114 -17.59 27.32 -22.75
N THR A 115 -16.67 28.24 -23.07
CA THR A 115 -15.87 28.12 -24.31
C THR A 115 -14.35 28.04 -24.12
N MET A 116 -13.77 28.62 -23.06
CA MET A 116 -12.30 28.60 -22.89
C MET A 116 -11.73 27.31 -22.26
N ASN A 117 -12.54 26.48 -21.61
CA ASN A 117 -12.06 25.23 -21.02
C ASN A 117 -11.81 24.13 -22.07
N GLN A 118 -12.43 24.23 -23.25
CA GLN A 118 -12.22 23.26 -24.33
C GLN A 118 -10.89 23.51 -25.06
N ASP A 119 -10.56 24.78 -25.31
CA ASP A 119 -9.32 25.16 -26.01
C ASP A 119 -8.06 24.87 -25.18
N ASN A 120 -8.10 25.06 -23.86
CA ASN A 120 -6.96 24.79 -22.97
C ASN A 120 -6.65 23.29 -22.76
N GLU A 121 -7.66 22.40 -22.84
CA GLU A 121 -7.40 20.96 -22.80
C GLU A 121 -6.80 20.45 -24.13
N GLU A 122 -7.20 21.04 -25.25
CA GLU A 122 -6.61 20.74 -26.55
C GLU A 122 -5.18 21.28 -26.67
N GLU A 123 -4.90 22.50 -26.20
CA GLU A 123 -3.55 23.09 -26.21
C GLU A 123 -2.56 22.32 -25.32
N ASN A 124 -2.99 21.84 -24.14
CA ASN A 124 -2.13 21.03 -23.27
C ASN A 124 -1.86 19.64 -23.85
N LYS A 125 -2.85 19.00 -24.49
CA LYS A 125 -2.62 17.74 -25.22
C LYS A 125 -1.66 17.95 -26.39
N PHE A 126 -1.80 19.06 -27.14
CA PHE A 126 -0.89 19.37 -28.25
C PHE A 126 0.55 19.66 -27.81
N ARG A 127 0.75 20.31 -26.65
CA ARG A 127 2.10 20.47 -26.06
C ARG A 127 2.72 19.15 -25.63
N ASP A 128 1.96 18.28 -24.98
CA ASP A 128 2.46 16.96 -24.55
C ASP A 128 2.83 16.07 -25.75
N TYR A 129 2.07 16.13 -26.85
CA TYR A 129 2.42 15.43 -28.10
C TYR A 129 3.65 16.03 -28.80
N ALA A 130 3.86 17.34 -28.75
CA ALA A 130 5.03 18.00 -29.31
C ALA A 130 6.32 17.66 -28.53
N GLU A 131 6.29 17.70 -27.19
CA GLU A 131 7.43 17.33 -26.35
C GLU A 131 7.82 15.85 -26.51
N GLN A 132 6.84 14.95 -26.65
CA GLN A 132 7.12 13.54 -26.94
C GLN A 132 7.74 13.34 -28.33
N ARG A 133 7.31 14.12 -29.33
CA ARG A 133 7.85 14.01 -30.69
C ARG A 133 9.28 14.53 -30.77
N GLU A 134 9.61 15.63 -30.09
CA GLU A 134 10.98 16.14 -29.98
C GLU A 134 11.90 15.15 -29.26
N PHE A 135 11.41 14.47 -28.21
CA PHE A 135 12.17 13.43 -27.51
C PHE A 135 12.45 12.21 -28.40
N ILE A 136 11.47 11.76 -29.19
CA ILE A 136 11.62 10.65 -30.13
C ILE A 136 12.57 11.00 -31.28
N GLU A 137 12.50 12.22 -31.82
CA GLU A 137 13.42 12.70 -32.85
C GLU A 137 14.85 12.85 -32.32
N ALA A 138 15.02 13.31 -31.08
CA ALA A 138 16.32 13.36 -30.41
C ALA A 138 16.92 11.95 -30.23
N MET A 139 16.12 10.98 -29.76
CA MET A 139 16.58 9.58 -29.66
C MET A 139 16.93 8.97 -31.01
N ARG A 140 16.15 9.27 -32.07
CA ARG A 140 16.43 8.77 -33.42
C ARG A 140 17.74 9.33 -33.99
N ARG A 141 18.12 10.57 -33.65
CA ARG A 141 19.43 11.14 -34.01
C ARG A 141 20.59 10.53 -33.25
N ILE A 142 20.36 10.07 -32.02
CA ILE A 142 21.39 9.42 -31.18
C ILE A 142 21.62 7.96 -31.59
N LEU A 143 20.56 7.25 -31.99
CA LEU A 143 20.61 5.84 -32.42
C LEU A 143 20.92 5.67 -33.93
N GLY A 144 20.96 6.76 -34.69
CA GLY A 144 21.12 6.77 -36.15
C GLY A 144 22.54 7.03 -36.67
N ASN A 145 23.57 6.87 -35.83
CA ASN A 145 24.98 6.80 -36.24
C ASN A 145 25.60 5.48 -35.78
#